data_AF-A0A183UYA6-F1
#
_entry.id   AF-A0A183UYA6-F1
#
_cell.length_a   1.000
_cell.length_b   1.000
_cell.length_c   1.000
_cell.angle_alpha   90.00
_cell.angle_beta   90.00
_cell.angle_gamma   90.00
#
_symmetry.space_group_name_H-M   'P 1'
#
loop_
_entity.id
_entity.type
_entity.pdbx_description
1 polymer ?
#
loop_
_entity_poly.entity_id
_entity_poly.type
_entity_poly.pdbx_seq_one_letter_code
_entity_poly.pdbx_strand_id
1 'polypeptide(L)' 'LACPIIVVGEQCPEETPLYYFKCCGDLNGSCCFRLQEWVIVLLIIMGVLIAISFVVNFIRCLFCYGR' A
#
# COMPACT_ATOMS: atom_id res chain seq x y z
N LEU A 1 13.29 -1.94 -16.17
CA LEU A 1 12.42 -1.81 -17.37
C LEU A 1 12.24 -0.31 -17.65
N ALA A 2 12.78 0.22 -18.75
CA ALA A 2 12.71 1.66 -19.06
C ALA A 2 11.36 2.02 -19.72
N CYS A 3 10.81 3.22 -19.42
CA CYS A 3 9.56 3.70 -20.03
C CYS A 3 9.80 4.18 -21.48
N PRO A 4 8.84 3.98 -22.41
CA PRO A 4 9.08 4.10 -23.86
C PRO A 4 9.14 5.53 -24.43
N ILE A 5 9.08 6.59 -23.61
CA ILE A 5 9.10 7.99 -24.08
C ILE A 5 10.51 8.48 -24.48
N ILE A 6 10.87 8.08 -25.70
CA ILE A 6 11.69 8.63 -26.80
C ILE A 6 12.60 9.88 -26.63
N VAL A 7 12.55 10.71 -25.58
CA VAL A 7 13.37 11.95 -25.52
C VAL A 7 14.15 12.13 -24.20
N VAL A 8 13.64 11.61 -23.08
CA VAL A 8 14.39 11.47 -21.83
C VAL A 8 13.87 10.19 -21.19
N GLY A 9 14.49 9.06 -21.51
CA GLY A 9 14.13 7.78 -20.90
C GLY A 9 14.49 7.82 -19.42
N GLU A 10 13.58 8.30 -18.57
CA GLU A 10 13.73 8.21 -17.13
C GLU A 10 13.71 6.72 -16.78
N GLN A 11 14.88 6.20 -16.43
CA GLN A 11 15.05 4.85 -15.93
C GLN A 11 14.37 4.80 -14.58
N CYS A 12 13.18 4.20 -14.51
CA CYS A 12 12.52 4.02 -13.22
C CYS A 12 13.48 3.28 -12.28
N PRO A 13 13.64 3.76 -11.03
CA PRO A 13 14.61 3.22 -10.11
C PRO A 13 14.33 1.75 -9.77
N GLU A 14 15.34 1.10 -9.22
CA GLU A 14 15.32 -0.34 -8.90
C GLU A 14 14.10 -0.72 -8.06
N GLU A 15 13.49 -1.84 -8.42
CA GLU A 15 12.37 -2.42 -7.68
C GLU A 15 12.84 -2.90 -6.31
N THR A 16 12.07 -2.60 -5.28
CA THR A 16 12.31 -3.12 -3.92
C THR A 16 11.27 -4.21 -3.61
N PRO A 17 11.53 -5.09 -2.64
CA PRO A 17 10.54 -6.08 -2.22
C PRO A 17 9.22 -5.43 -1.72
N LEU A 18 9.25 -4.20 -1.22
CA LEU A 18 8.04 -3.56 -0.70
C LEU A 18 7.23 -2.84 -1.80
N TYR A 19 7.93 -2.22 -2.73
CA TYR A 19 7.32 -1.38 -3.76
C TYR A 19 8.12 -1.41 -5.04
N TYR A 20 7.42 -1.22 -6.15
CA TYR A 20 7.98 -1.13 -7.48
C TYR A 20 7.48 0.11 -8.18
N PHE A 21 8.23 0.57 -9.17
CA PHE A 21 7.83 1.68 -10.02
C PHE A 21 7.36 1.14 -11.36
N LYS A 22 6.22 1.63 -11.83
CA LYS A 22 5.66 1.27 -13.14
C LYS A 22 5.35 2.54 -13.93
N CYS A 23 5.54 2.50 -15.24
CA CYS A 23 5.17 3.62 -16.11
C CYS A 23 3.66 3.90 -16.01
N CYS A 24 3.29 5.16 -15.77
CA CYS A 24 1.92 5.66 -15.80
C CYS A 24 1.89 7.13 -16.27
N GLY A 25 0.69 7.72 -16.37
CA GLY A 25 0.49 9.08 -16.86
C GLY A 25 0.22 9.13 -18.38
N ASP A 26 0.06 10.36 -18.90
CA ASP A 26 -0.18 10.58 -20.32
C ASP A 26 1.01 10.03 -21.14
N LEU A 27 0.72 9.15 -22.09
CA LEU A 27 1.70 8.46 -22.94
C LEU A 27 2.73 7.57 -22.20
N ASN A 28 2.40 7.07 -20.99
CA ASN A 28 3.31 6.27 -20.14
C ASN A 28 4.63 7.01 -19.82
N GLY A 29 4.55 8.33 -19.70
CA GLY A 29 5.71 9.19 -19.55
C GLY A 29 6.27 9.36 -18.14
N SER A 30 5.62 8.80 -17.12
CA SER A 30 6.01 9.04 -15.72
C SER A 30 6.22 7.74 -14.96
N CYS A 31 7.17 7.71 -14.03
CA CYS A 31 7.33 6.58 -13.10
C CYS A 31 6.35 6.75 -11.93
N CYS A 32 5.44 5.80 -11.77
CA CYS A 32 4.44 5.83 -10.71
C CYS A 32 4.73 4.76 -9.66
N PHE A 33 4.70 5.18 -8.40
CA PHE A 33 4.91 4.31 -7.25
C PHE A 33 3.75 3.32 -7.11
N ARG A 34 4.08 2.05 -6.92
CA ARG A 34 3.08 1.00 -6.67
C ARG A 34 3.57 0.02 -5.63
N LEU A 35 2.72 -0.26 -4.65
CA LEU A 35 2.98 -1.28 -3.64
C LEU A 35 2.86 -2.67 -4.28
N GLN A 36 3.68 -3.61 -3.81
CA GLN A 36 3.50 -5.00 -4.21
C GLN A 36 2.20 -5.58 -3.63
N GLU A 37 1.54 -6.48 -4.36
CA GLU A 37 0.23 -7.05 -3.98
C GLU A 37 0.26 -7.73 -2.60
N TRP A 38 1.34 -8.45 -2.28
CA TRP A 38 1.52 -9.08 -0.96
C TRP A 38 1.60 -8.07 0.18
N VAL A 39 2.20 -6.88 -0.04
CA VAL A 39 2.24 -5.81 0.97
C VAL A 39 0.84 -5.27 1.22
N ILE A 40 0.03 -5.09 0.18
CA ILE A 40 -1.36 -4.66 0.31
C ILE A 40 -2.17 -5.67 1.13
N VAL A 41 -2.02 -6.97 0.85
CA VAL A 41 -2.70 -8.03 1.61
C VAL A 41 -2.28 -8.01 3.09
N LEU A 42 -0.99 -7.88 3.38
CA LEU A 42 -0.48 -7.80 4.76
C LEU A 42 -1.03 -6.57 5.50
N LEU A 43 -1.09 -5.41 4.85
CA LEU A 43 -1.65 -4.18 5.44
C LEU A 43 -3.14 -4.34 5.77
N ILE A 44 -3.91 -4.99 4.90
CA ILE A 44 -5.33 -5.27 5.16
C ILE A 44 -5.49 -6.20 6.37
N ILE A 45 -4.72 -7.28 6.45
CA ILE A 45 -4.79 -8.23 7.58
C ILE A 45 -4.45 -7.52 8.89
N MET A 46 -3.38 -6.72 8.92
CA MET A 46 -2.99 -5.93 10.09
C MET A 46 -4.11 -4.95 10.49
N GLY A 47 -4.70 -4.25 9.52
CA GLY A 47 -5.82 -3.34 9.76
C GLY A 47 -7.04 -4.03 10.38
N VAL A 48 -7.38 -5.23 9.90
CA VAL A 48 -8.50 -6.02 10.44
C VAL A 48 -8.22 -6.47 11.87
N LEU A 49 -7.02 -6.96 12.18
CA LEU A 49 -6.66 -7.39 13.53
C LEU A 49 -6.70 -6.23 14.53
N ILE A 50 -6.22 -5.05 14.13
CA ILE A 50 -6.27 -3.83 14.95
C ILE A 50 -7.72 -3.41 15.16
N ALA A 51 -8.55 -3.40 14.10
CA ALA A 51 -9.96 -3.05 14.20
C ALA A 51 -10.71 -4.00 15.15
N ILE A 52 -10.50 -5.31 15.04
CA ILE A 52 -11.10 -6.30 15.95
C ILE A 52 -10.65 -6.04 17.39
N SER A 53 -9.36 -5.79 17.61
CA SER A 53 -8.81 -5.50 18.94
C SER A 53 -9.42 -4.24 19.55
N PHE A 54 -9.58 -3.18 18.75
CA PHE A 54 -10.24 -1.94 19.15
C PHE A 54 -11.71 -2.17 19.50
N VAL A 55 -12.45 -2.90 18.65
CA VAL A 55 -13.86 -3.23 18.88
C VAL A 55 -14.02 -4.04 20.17
N VAL A 56 -13.22 -5.09 20.36
CA VAL A 56 -13.26 -5.91 21.57
C VAL A 56 -12.93 -5.07 22.80
N ASN A 57 -11.89 -4.24 22.76
CA ASN A 57 -11.52 -3.37 23.87
C ASN A 57 -12.61 -2.35 24.18
N PHE A 58 -13.23 -1.76 23.15
CA PHE A 58 -14.33 -0.82 23.28
C PHE A 58 -15.58 -1.47 23.91
N ILE A 59 -15.95 -2.67 23.46
CA ILE A 59 -17.03 -3.46 24.05
C ILE A 59 -16.72 -3.79 25.51
N ARG A 60 -15.49 -4.18 25.82
CA ARG A 60 -15.06 -4.45 27.20
C ARG A 60 -15.15 -3.19 28.06
N CYS A 61 -14.71 -2.03 27.58
CA CYS A 61 -14.86 -0.77 28.30
C CYS A 61 -16.33 -0.43 28.59
N LEU A 62 -17.22 -0.57 27.60
CA LEU A 62 -18.67 -0.35 27.79
C LEU A 62 -19.27 -1.31 28.82
N PHE A 63 -18.96 -2.60 28.73
CA PHE A 63 -19.48 -3.61 29.68
C PHE A 63 -18.84 -3.53 31.07
N CYS A 64 -17.61 -3.07 31.20
CA CYS A 64 -16.94 -2.86 32.50
C CYS A 64 -17.37 -1.54 33.18
N TYR A 65 -17.83 -0.53 32.43
CA TYR A 65 -18.31 0.74 32.99
C TYR A 65 -19.82 0.74 33.27
N GLY A 66 -20.59 -0.12 32.60
CA GLY A 66 -22.05 -0.21 32.73
C GLY A 66 -22.57 -1.06 33.90
N ARG A 67 -21.71 -1.56 34.78
CA ARG A 67 -22.07 -2.34 35.98
C ARG A 67 -21.45 -1.72 37.22
#